data_AF-A0A7V0KJX5-F1
#
_entry.id   AF-A0A7V0KJX5-F1
#
_cell.length_a   1.000
_cell.length_b   1.000
_cell.length_c   1.000
_cell.angle_alpha   90.00
_cell.angle_beta   90.00
_cell.angle_gamma   90.00
#
_symmetry.space_group_name_H-M   'P 1'
#
loop_
_entity.id
_entity.type
_entity.pdbx_description
1 polymer ?
#
loop_
_entity_poly.entity_id
_entity_poly.type
_entity_poly.pdbx_seq_one_letter_code
_entity_poly.pdbx_strand_id
1 'polypeptide(L)'
;MIVVAACFRLETAWIPKIPGTRVVRVRVGAPSGFARAITAGGRPDLLISTGFCGGLDPRLGIGDLILATEVIHRGQAIAIAPELLTRARAALAREGIHPAPGRLVTAARVIGKKEEKQRLHTETKALGVEMEAGKLAEWADDNGVSFLAVKSVLDPAGVELPLTGAGDALRHPIAAIKAGFAAIRAGRAIGRGIGALVREFAGGAA
;
A
#
# COMPACT_ATOMS: atom_id res chain seq x y z
N MET A 1 11.19 12.70 11.38
CA MET A 1 9.89 12.05 11.61
C MET A 1 9.44 11.27 10.38
N ILE A 2 9.05 10.01 10.57
CA ILE A 2 8.42 9.17 9.53
C ILE A 2 6.90 9.24 9.67
N VAL A 3 6.20 9.44 8.56
CA VAL A 3 4.74 9.36 8.52
C VAL A 3 4.31 8.13 7.74
N VAL A 4 3.49 7.27 8.35
CA VAL A 4 2.91 6.09 7.70
C VAL A 4 1.44 6.36 7.40
N ALA A 5 1.10 6.45 6.13
CA ALA A 5 -0.26 6.69 5.64
C ALA A 5 -0.94 5.35 5.30
N ALA A 6 -2.02 5.04 6.02
CA ALA A 6 -2.87 3.86 5.78
C ALA A 6 -4.33 4.28 5.55
N CYS A 7 -5.11 3.48 4.81
CA CYS A 7 -6.41 3.92 4.30
C CYS A 7 -7.58 3.32 5.09
N PHE A 8 -7.42 2.08 5.56
CA PHE A 8 -8.45 1.35 6.29
C PHE A 8 -8.18 1.27 7.80
N ARG A 9 -9.25 1.35 8.61
CA ARG A 9 -9.15 1.32 10.08
C ARG A 9 -8.55 0.01 10.60
N LEU A 10 -8.77 -1.08 9.87
CA LEU A 10 -8.20 -2.40 10.18
C LEU A 10 -6.70 -2.46 9.87
N GLU A 11 -6.22 -1.76 8.83
CA GLU A 11 -4.79 -1.74 8.44
C GLU A 11 -3.94 -1.10 9.54
N THR A 12 -4.42 0.01 10.12
CA THR A 12 -3.68 0.72 11.18
C THR A 12 -3.48 -0.10 12.46
N ALA A 13 -4.32 -1.12 12.70
CA ALA A 13 -4.19 -1.99 13.87
C ALA A 13 -2.98 -2.92 13.78
N TRP A 14 -2.47 -3.17 12.57
CA TRP A 14 -1.31 -4.03 12.35
C TRP A 14 0.02 -3.27 12.39
N ILE A 15 -0.02 -1.94 12.31
CA ILE A 15 1.19 -1.12 12.25
C ILE A 15 1.72 -0.91 13.68
N PRO A 16 2.96 -1.34 13.98
CA PRO A 16 3.53 -1.16 15.32
C PRO A 16 3.72 0.33 15.62
N LYS A 17 3.45 0.72 16.87
CA LYS A 17 3.76 2.07 17.36
C LYS A 17 5.23 2.15 17.72
N ILE A 18 6.03 2.75 16.86
CA ILE A 18 7.48 2.89 17.04
C ILE A 18 7.81 4.38 17.27
N PRO A 19 8.68 4.73 18.23
CA PRO A 19 9.12 6.12 18.43
C PRO A 19 9.65 6.75 17.14
N GLY A 20 9.40 8.05 16.96
CA GLY A 20 9.77 8.77 15.72
C GLY A 20 8.83 8.55 14.54
N THR A 21 7.73 7.80 14.73
CA THR A 21 6.73 7.54 13.69
C THR A 21 5.34 8.00 14.04
N ARG A 22 4.62 8.44 13.00
CA ARG A 22 3.24 8.87 13.11
C ARG A 22 2.40 8.13 12.08
N VAL A 23 1.49 7.29 12.55
CA VAL A 23 0.51 6.61 11.71
C VAL A 23 -0.67 7.53 11.51
N VAL A 24 -1.00 7.82 10.26
CA VAL A 24 -2.11 8.70 9.87
C VAL A 24 -3.05 7.96 8.95
N ARG A 25 -4.34 8.25 9.12
CA ARG A 25 -5.37 7.71 8.24
C ARG A 25 -5.61 8.67 7.09
N VAL A 26 -5.39 8.20 5.87
CA VAL A 26 -5.71 8.94 4.64
C VAL A 26 -7.00 8.37 4.07
N ARG A 27 -8.04 9.19 3.96
CA ARG A 27 -9.35 8.73 3.51
C ARG A 27 -9.40 8.69 1.98
N VAL A 28 -9.84 7.55 1.44
CA VAL A 28 -10.11 7.37 0.00
C VAL A 28 -11.02 8.49 -0.49
N GLY A 29 -10.63 9.17 -1.57
CA GLY A 29 -11.45 10.19 -2.22
C GLY A 29 -11.49 11.59 -1.58
N ALA A 30 -10.81 11.85 -0.45
CA ALA A 30 -10.76 13.20 0.13
C ALA A 30 -9.80 14.12 -0.66
N PRO A 31 -10.27 15.15 -1.40
CA PRO A 31 -9.42 15.94 -2.29
C PRO A 31 -8.45 16.89 -1.57
N SER A 32 -8.75 17.28 -0.32
CA SER A 32 -8.08 18.41 0.35
C SER A 32 -7.63 18.15 1.79
N GLY A 33 -7.88 16.96 2.35
CA GLY A 33 -7.65 16.67 3.77
C GLY A 33 -6.36 15.91 4.11
N PHE A 34 -5.77 15.20 3.14
CA PHE A 34 -4.66 14.29 3.42
C PHE A 34 -3.37 15.04 3.78
N ALA A 35 -3.08 16.16 3.08
CA ALA A 35 -1.91 16.98 3.32
C ALA A 35 -1.84 17.45 4.78
N ARG A 36 -2.94 18.01 5.31
CA ARG A 36 -3.03 18.39 6.73
C ARG A 36 -2.78 17.21 7.67
N ALA A 37 -3.29 16.02 7.33
CA ALA A 37 -3.06 14.83 8.15
C ALA A 37 -1.58 14.43 8.15
N ILE A 38 -0.90 14.41 7.00
CA ILE A 38 0.51 14.02 6.88
C ILE A 38 1.47 15.10 7.39
N THR A 39 1.04 16.37 7.52
CA THR A 39 1.88 17.49 8.03
C THR A 39 1.53 17.98 9.43
N ALA A 40 0.51 17.44 10.11
CA ALA A 40 0.08 17.92 11.43
C ALA A 40 1.15 17.92 12.54
N GLY A 41 2.29 17.24 12.34
CA GLY A 41 3.45 17.26 13.25
C GLY A 41 4.71 17.87 12.64
N GLY A 42 4.58 18.65 11.56
CA GLY A 42 5.68 19.13 10.73
C GLY A 42 5.83 18.32 9.42
N ARG A 43 6.75 18.78 8.57
CA ARG A 43 7.11 18.10 7.31
C ARG A 43 7.77 16.75 7.63
N PRO A 44 7.28 15.62 7.09
CA PRO A 44 7.94 14.33 7.25
C PRO A 44 9.24 14.27 6.46
N ASP A 45 10.23 13.53 6.98
CA ASP A 45 11.44 13.19 6.22
C ASP A 45 11.19 12.04 5.24
N LEU A 46 10.29 11.13 5.65
CA LEU A 46 9.86 9.97 4.87
C LEU A 46 8.35 9.77 5.03
N LEU A 47 7.66 9.64 3.90
CA LEU A 47 6.26 9.27 3.80
C LEU A 47 6.14 7.84 3.26
N ILE A 48 5.50 6.95 4.03
CA ILE A 48 5.26 5.57 3.62
C ILE A 48 3.77 5.36 3.38
N SER A 49 3.36 5.12 2.13
CA SER A 49 2.01 4.65 1.81
C SER A 49 1.92 3.15 2.04
N THR A 50 0.92 2.72 2.80
CA THR A 50 0.65 1.31 3.05
C THR A 50 -0.84 0.99 2.93
N GLY A 51 -1.18 -0.29 3.00
CA GLY A 51 -2.56 -0.78 2.89
C GLY A 51 -2.70 -1.96 1.94
N PHE A 52 -3.95 -2.32 1.69
CA PHE A 52 -4.31 -3.36 0.74
C PHE A 52 -4.24 -2.86 -0.71
N CYS A 53 -4.09 -3.82 -1.62
CA CYS A 53 -4.23 -3.61 -3.05
C CYS A 53 -4.88 -4.84 -3.71
N GLY A 54 -5.48 -4.62 -4.87
CA GLY A 54 -5.83 -5.70 -5.78
C GLY A 54 -4.58 -6.18 -6.51
N GLY A 55 -4.36 -7.48 -6.55
CA GLY A 55 -3.26 -8.09 -7.30
C GLY A 55 -3.55 -8.04 -8.80
N LEU A 56 -2.54 -7.67 -9.60
CA LEU A 56 -2.60 -7.63 -11.06
C LEU A 56 -1.73 -8.72 -11.70
N ASP A 57 -0.57 -9.02 -11.09
CA ASP A 57 0.29 -10.13 -11.51
C ASP A 57 -0.31 -11.47 -11.03
N PRO A 58 -0.60 -12.44 -11.93
CA PRO A 58 -1.14 -13.76 -11.57
C PRO A 58 -0.27 -14.58 -10.62
N ARG A 59 1.02 -14.25 -10.48
CA ARG A 59 1.96 -14.93 -9.58
C ARG A 59 1.80 -14.50 -8.13
N LEU A 60 1.13 -13.38 -7.86
CA LEU A 60 0.96 -12.85 -6.52
C LEU A 60 -0.34 -13.34 -5.87
N GLY A 61 -0.19 -13.87 -4.66
CA GLY A 61 -1.27 -14.35 -3.82
C GLY A 61 -1.60 -13.42 -2.66
N ILE A 62 -2.62 -13.79 -1.89
CA ILE A 62 -3.06 -13.04 -0.71
C ILE A 62 -1.91 -12.93 0.30
N GLY A 63 -1.66 -11.71 0.78
CA GLY A 63 -0.60 -11.44 1.75
C GLY A 63 0.79 -11.22 1.16
N ASP A 64 0.97 -11.41 -0.15
CA ASP A 64 2.21 -11.04 -0.81
C ASP A 64 2.35 -9.52 -0.77
N LEU A 65 3.56 -9.07 -0.42
CA LEU A 65 3.88 -7.65 -0.36
C LEU A 65 4.43 -7.20 -1.71
N ILE A 66 3.95 -6.06 -2.19
CA ILE A 66 4.52 -5.33 -3.31
C ILE A 66 5.26 -4.14 -2.74
N LEU A 67 6.55 -4.02 -3.08
CA LEU A 67 7.33 -2.80 -2.86
C LEU A 67 7.30 -2.02 -4.17
N ALA A 68 6.64 -0.88 -4.18
CA ALA A 68 6.53 -0.07 -5.37
C ALA A 68 7.92 0.38 -5.84
N THR A 69 8.25 0.17 -7.11
CA THR A 69 9.39 0.83 -7.77
C THR A 69 8.95 2.14 -8.42
N GLU A 70 7.71 2.18 -8.88
CA GLU A 70 7.04 3.34 -9.45
C GLU A 70 5.57 3.31 -9.05
N VAL A 71 4.95 4.49 -8.91
CA VAL A 71 3.51 4.64 -8.76
C VAL A 71 2.96 5.33 -9.99
N ILE A 72 2.05 4.66 -10.71
CA ILE A 72 1.35 5.22 -11.86
C ILE A 72 0.09 5.92 -11.34
N HIS A 73 0.03 7.24 -11.51
CA HIS A 73 -1.13 8.03 -11.18
C HIS A 73 -1.47 8.98 -12.34
N ARG A 74 -2.74 8.99 -12.77
CA ARG A 74 -3.23 9.86 -13.85
C ARG A 74 -2.40 9.80 -15.15
N GLY A 75 -1.85 8.63 -15.45
CA GLY A 75 -1.02 8.39 -16.64
C GLY A 75 0.46 8.77 -16.48
N GLN A 76 0.85 9.36 -15.34
CA GLN A 76 2.24 9.66 -15.02
C GLN A 76 2.82 8.57 -14.11
N ALA A 77 4.07 8.18 -14.38
CA ALA A 77 4.82 7.27 -13.53
C ALA A 77 5.75 8.08 -12.62
N ILE A 78 5.56 7.96 -11.31
CA ILE A 78 6.37 8.62 -10.29
C ILE A 78 7.34 7.58 -9.73
N ALA A 79 8.62 7.74 -10.01
CA ALA A 79 9.66 6.80 -9.60
C ALA A 79 10.00 6.95 -8.11
N ILE A 80 10.24 5.83 -7.44
CA ILE A 80 10.79 5.83 -6.08
C ILE A 80 12.31 5.80 -6.16
N ALA A 81 12.97 6.64 -5.36
CA ALA A 81 14.43 6.78 -5.34
C ALA A 81 15.14 5.41 -5.18
N PRO A 82 16.09 5.05 -6.07
CA PRO A 82 16.78 3.75 -6.05
C PRO A 82 17.49 3.43 -4.72
N GLU A 83 18.06 4.42 -4.07
CA GLU A 83 18.76 4.29 -2.79
C GLU A 83 17.77 3.90 -1.69
N LEU A 84 16.58 4.51 -1.72
CA LEU A 84 15.50 4.24 -0.79
C LEU A 84 14.95 2.81 -0.98
N LEU A 85 14.79 2.37 -2.23
CA LEU A 85 14.40 0.98 -2.55
C LEU A 85 15.45 -0.03 -2.08
N THR A 86 16.73 0.26 -2.31
CA THR A 86 17.83 -0.62 -1.90
C THR A 86 17.84 -0.80 -0.39
N ARG A 87 17.75 0.31 0.35
CA ARG A 87 17.68 0.30 1.81
C ARG A 87 16.43 -0.42 2.33
N ALA A 88 15.26 -0.14 1.75
CA ALA A 88 14.01 -0.80 2.11
C ALA A 88 14.07 -2.32 1.89
N ARG A 89 14.61 -2.79 0.77
CA ARG A 89 14.78 -4.22 0.48
C ARG A 89 15.73 -4.89 1.45
N ALA A 90 16.86 -4.26 1.78
CA ALA A 90 17.80 -4.80 2.75
C ALA A 90 17.18 -4.94 4.15
N ALA A 91 16.38 -3.95 4.57
CA ALA A 91 15.66 -4.01 5.84
C ALA A 91 14.62 -5.11 5.90
N LEU A 92 13.83 -5.26 4.85
CA LEU A 92 12.84 -6.33 4.75
C LEU A 92 13.50 -7.72 4.72
N ALA A 93 14.61 -7.87 3.98
CA ALA A 93 15.34 -9.13 3.88
C ALA A 93 15.89 -9.62 5.23
N ARG A 94 16.37 -8.70 6.09
CA ARG A 94 16.82 -9.04 7.46
C ARG A 94 15.73 -9.65 8.33
N GLU A 95 14.48 -9.36 8.02
CA GLU A 95 13.30 -9.88 8.72
C GLU A 95 12.66 -11.07 7.97
N GLY A 96 13.36 -11.62 6.96
CA GLY A 96 12.87 -12.72 6.13
C GLY A 96 11.69 -12.33 5.22
N ILE A 97 11.55 -11.04 4.90
CA ILE A 97 10.47 -10.51 4.07
C ILE A 97 11.01 -10.18 2.69
N HIS A 98 10.43 -10.81 1.66
CA HIS A 98 10.83 -10.61 0.26
C HIS A 98 9.64 -10.08 -0.54
N PRO A 99 9.42 -8.75 -0.56
CA PRO A 99 8.35 -8.17 -1.36
C PRO A 99 8.68 -8.31 -2.86
N ALA A 100 7.65 -8.38 -3.70
CA ALA A 100 7.79 -8.24 -5.14
C ALA A 100 8.05 -6.77 -5.49
N PRO A 101 9.21 -6.42 -6.07
CA PRO A 101 9.46 -5.07 -6.56
C PRO A 101 8.72 -4.85 -7.88
N GLY A 102 7.93 -3.78 -7.99
CA GLY A 102 7.32 -3.42 -9.27
C GLY A 102 6.36 -2.26 -9.20
N ARG A 103 5.65 -1.99 -10.29
CA ARG A 103 4.79 -0.80 -10.39
C ARG A 103 3.48 -1.00 -9.63
N LEU A 104 2.95 0.07 -9.06
CA LEU A 104 1.58 0.16 -8.58
C LEU A 104 0.77 1.12 -9.45
N VAL A 105 -0.52 0.87 -9.62
CA VAL A 105 -1.46 1.82 -10.22
C VAL A 105 -2.36 2.38 -9.14
N THR A 106 -2.50 3.71 -9.13
CA THR A 106 -3.53 4.40 -8.34
C THR A 106 -4.73 4.70 -9.21
N ALA A 107 -5.79 3.91 -9.05
CA ALA A 107 -7.05 4.02 -9.78
C ALA A 107 -8.03 4.97 -9.09
N ALA A 108 -8.95 5.55 -9.89
CA ALA A 108 -10.01 6.41 -9.37
C ALA A 108 -11.17 5.65 -8.71
N ARG A 109 -11.26 4.34 -8.97
CA ARG A 109 -12.28 3.44 -8.43
C ARG A 109 -11.69 2.05 -8.20
N VAL A 110 -12.43 1.22 -7.49
CA VAL A 110 -12.12 -0.21 -7.34
C VAL A 110 -12.13 -0.90 -8.71
N ILE A 111 -11.11 -1.73 -8.95
CA ILE A 111 -10.95 -2.58 -10.12
C ILE A 111 -11.23 -4.03 -9.68
N GLY A 112 -12.51 -4.43 -9.74
CA GLY A 112 -12.98 -5.69 -9.17
C GLY A 112 -13.07 -6.86 -10.14
N LYS A 113 -13.19 -6.59 -11.45
CA LYS A 113 -13.36 -7.63 -12.49
C LYS A 113 -12.02 -8.19 -12.93
N LYS A 114 -11.97 -9.50 -13.16
CA LYS A 114 -10.76 -10.20 -13.60
C LYS A 114 -10.23 -9.66 -14.92
N GLU A 115 -11.10 -9.46 -15.90
CA GLU A 115 -10.71 -8.97 -17.23
C GLU A 115 -10.14 -7.55 -17.15
N GLU A 116 -10.70 -6.73 -16.25
CA GLU A 116 -10.22 -5.38 -16.03
C GLU A 116 -8.83 -5.36 -15.37
N LYS A 117 -8.60 -6.23 -14.38
CA LYS A 117 -7.26 -6.42 -13.78
C LYS A 117 -6.25 -6.90 -14.83
N GLN A 118 -6.62 -7.87 -15.66
CA GLN A 118 -5.75 -8.40 -16.72
C GLN A 118 -5.39 -7.34 -17.76
N ARG A 119 -6.37 -6.55 -18.21
CA ARG A 119 -6.14 -5.43 -19.13
C ARG A 119 -5.19 -4.42 -18.50
N LEU A 120 -5.45 -4.02 -17.25
CA LEU A 120 -4.61 -3.06 -16.53
C LEU A 120 -3.17 -3.58 -16.36
N HIS A 121 -3.00 -4.85 -16.00
CA HIS A 121 -1.68 -5.49 -15.92
C HIS A 121 -0.95 -5.47 -17.26
N THR A 122 -1.66 -5.80 -18.34
CA THR A 122 -1.08 -5.87 -19.69
C THR A 122 -0.59 -4.50 -20.15
N GLU A 123 -1.38 -3.45 -19.91
CA GLU A 123 -1.12 -2.07 -20.33
C GLU A 123 0.00 -1.42 -19.51
N THR A 124 0.04 -1.66 -18.19
CA THR A 124 0.91 -0.90 -17.28
C THR A 124 2.13 -1.69 -16.78
N LYS A 125 2.07 -3.02 -16.89
CA LYS A 125 2.97 -3.98 -16.22
C LYS A 125 2.98 -3.84 -14.69
N ALA A 126 1.98 -3.20 -14.11
CA ALA A 126 1.86 -3.05 -12.67
C ALA A 126 1.51 -4.36 -11.97
N LEU A 127 2.07 -4.54 -10.78
CA LEU A 127 1.86 -5.72 -9.95
C LEU A 127 0.59 -5.62 -9.11
N GLY A 128 0.15 -4.40 -8.80
CA GLY A 128 -1.03 -4.14 -7.98
C GLY A 128 -1.73 -2.83 -8.31
N VAL A 129 -2.99 -2.75 -7.92
CA VAL A 129 -3.84 -1.57 -8.05
C VAL A 129 -4.47 -1.18 -6.71
N GLU A 130 -4.45 0.12 -6.41
CA GLU A 130 -4.98 0.72 -5.19
C GLU A 130 -5.53 2.13 -5.52
N MET A 131 -5.87 2.97 -4.54
CA MET A 131 -6.59 4.23 -4.79
C MET A 131 -5.97 5.48 -4.13
N GLU A 132 -4.79 5.38 -3.50
CA GLU A 132 -4.28 6.44 -2.62
C GLU A 132 -2.81 6.81 -2.81
N ALA A 133 -1.93 5.86 -3.14
CA ALA A 133 -0.48 6.05 -3.19
C ALA A 133 -0.08 7.17 -4.15
N GLY A 134 -0.77 7.30 -5.29
CA GLY A 134 -0.49 8.29 -6.32
C GLY A 134 -0.53 9.73 -5.81
N LYS A 135 -1.57 10.09 -5.05
CA LYS A 135 -1.69 11.43 -4.46
C LYS A 135 -0.61 11.71 -3.41
N LEU A 136 -0.19 10.67 -2.69
CA LEU A 136 0.88 10.78 -1.69
C LEU A 136 2.25 10.89 -2.37
N ALA A 137 2.46 10.18 -3.47
CA ALA A 137 3.66 10.24 -4.28
C ALA A 137 3.80 11.61 -4.95
N GLU A 138 2.75 12.12 -5.61
CA GLU A 138 2.71 13.47 -6.19
C GLU A 138 3.06 14.52 -5.13
N TRP A 139 2.38 14.49 -3.98
CA TRP A 139 2.65 15.45 -2.91
C TRP A 139 4.09 15.35 -2.38
N ALA A 140 4.62 14.14 -2.24
CA ALA A 140 5.98 13.94 -1.74
C ALA A 140 7.02 14.49 -2.73
N ASP A 141 6.82 14.25 -4.03
CA ASP A 141 7.67 14.77 -5.11
C ASP A 141 7.65 16.31 -5.12
N ASP A 142 6.46 16.91 -5.13
CA ASP A 142 6.25 18.38 -5.10
C ASP A 142 6.90 19.05 -3.88
N ASN A 143 7.06 18.31 -2.79
CA ASN A 143 7.58 18.83 -1.52
C ASN A 143 8.97 18.29 -1.17
N GLY A 144 9.66 17.60 -2.09
CA GLY A 144 10.99 17.03 -1.87
C GLY A 144 11.08 16.11 -0.63
N VAL A 145 10.02 15.35 -0.36
CA VAL A 145 9.93 14.39 0.75
C VAL A 145 10.21 12.99 0.21
N SER A 146 11.01 12.19 0.93
CA SER A 146 11.24 10.80 0.52
C SER A 146 9.94 9.99 0.59
N PHE A 147 9.70 9.13 -0.40
CA PHE A 147 8.44 8.38 -0.50
C PHE A 147 8.66 6.88 -0.72
N LEU A 148 7.93 6.06 0.02
CA LEU A 148 7.82 4.62 -0.21
C LEU A 148 6.35 4.22 -0.33
N ALA A 149 6.05 3.21 -1.15
CA ALA A 149 4.76 2.54 -1.13
C ALA A 149 4.94 1.03 -0.99
N VAL A 150 4.30 0.44 0.02
CA VAL A 150 4.29 -1.00 0.27
C VAL A 150 2.86 -1.46 0.45
N LYS A 151 2.38 -2.32 -0.42
CA LYS A 151 1.00 -2.80 -0.38
C LYS A 151 0.95 -4.31 -0.21
N SER A 152 -0.04 -4.81 0.50
CA SER A 152 -0.32 -6.25 0.54
C SER A 152 -1.45 -6.59 -0.41
N VAL A 153 -1.29 -7.65 -1.18
CA VAL A 153 -2.37 -8.18 -2.02
C VAL A 153 -3.48 -8.72 -1.13
N LEU A 154 -4.70 -8.20 -1.29
CA LEU A 154 -5.91 -8.68 -0.61
C LEU A 154 -6.74 -9.58 -1.53
N ASP A 155 -6.86 -9.18 -2.79
CA ASP A 155 -7.62 -9.87 -3.84
C ASP A 155 -6.74 -10.12 -5.08
N PRO A 156 -6.23 -11.35 -5.29
CA PRO A 156 -5.38 -11.70 -6.42
C PRO A 156 -6.01 -11.46 -7.79
N ALA A 157 -5.20 -11.52 -8.85
CA ALA A 157 -5.60 -11.20 -10.22
C ALA A 157 -6.80 -12.04 -10.73
N GLY A 158 -6.87 -13.31 -10.30
CA GLY A 158 -7.96 -14.22 -10.67
C GLY A 158 -9.19 -14.18 -9.76
N VAL A 159 -9.15 -13.37 -8.69
CA VAL A 159 -10.25 -13.26 -7.73
C VAL A 159 -11.07 -12.01 -8.07
N GLU A 160 -12.33 -12.23 -8.43
CA GLU A 160 -13.29 -11.15 -8.55
C GLU A 160 -13.76 -10.71 -7.17
N LEU A 161 -13.91 -9.39 -7.00
CA LEU A 161 -14.49 -8.84 -5.78
C LEU A 161 -16.02 -8.87 -5.91
N PRO A 162 -16.74 -9.70 -5.15
CA PRO A 162 -18.18 -9.87 -5.29
C PRO A 162 -18.99 -8.69 -4.74
N LEU A 163 -18.33 -7.68 -4.16
CA LEU A 163 -18.97 -6.70 -3.29
C LEU A 163 -19.25 -5.40 -4.04
N THR A 164 -20.52 -5.19 -4.38
CA THR A 164 -21.03 -3.86 -4.77
C THR A 164 -21.71 -3.14 -3.61
N GLY A 165 -21.92 -3.81 -2.45
CA GLY A 165 -22.46 -3.17 -1.25
C GLY A 165 -22.28 -3.97 0.06
N ALA A 166 -22.53 -3.30 1.20
CA ALA A 166 -22.36 -3.86 2.54
C ALA A 166 -23.32 -5.03 2.88
N GLY A 167 -24.40 -5.21 2.11
CA GLY A 167 -25.42 -6.25 2.32
C GLY A 167 -25.06 -7.63 1.76
N ASP A 168 -24.07 -7.73 0.88
CA ASP A 168 -23.71 -9.00 0.22
C ASP A 168 -23.02 -9.98 1.18
N ALA A 169 -22.38 -9.47 2.24
CA ALA A 169 -21.71 -10.29 3.25
C ALA A 169 -22.68 -11.22 4.02
N LEU A 170 -23.93 -10.78 4.24
CA LEU A 170 -24.95 -11.60 4.89
C LEU A 170 -25.45 -12.74 4.00
N ARG A 171 -25.37 -12.55 2.67
CA ARG A 171 -25.85 -13.51 1.66
C ARG A 171 -24.80 -14.55 1.30
N HIS A 172 -23.53 -14.30 1.63
CA HIS A 172 -22.40 -15.19 1.31
C HIS A 172 -21.48 -15.41 2.52
N PRO A 173 -21.92 -16.17 3.55
CA PRO A 173 -21.21 -16.31 4.82
C PRO A 173 -19.81 -16.92 4.68
N ILE A 174 -19.65 -17.92 3.80
CA ILE A 174 -18.34 -18.52 3.50
C ILE A 174 -17.41 -17.51 2.83
N ALA A 175 -17.93 -16.69 1.90
CA ALA A 175 -17.14 -15.66 1.24
C ALA A 175 -16.70 -14.57 2.24
N ALA A 176 -17.57 -14.19 3.18
CA ALA A 176 -17.25 -13.25 4.24
C ALA A 176 -16.15 -13.79 5.17
N ILE A 177 -16.21 -15.07 5.56
CA ILE A 177 -15.15 -15.73 6.37
C ILE A 177 -13.83 -15.75 5.59
N LYS A 178 -13.84 -16.16 4.32
CA LYS A 178 -12.65 -16.17 3.47
C LYS A 178 -12.05 -14.77 3.32
N ALA A 179 -12.88 -13.75 3.12
CA ALA A 179 -12.45 -12.36 3.07
C ALA A 179 -11.83 -11.90 4.41
N GLY A 180 -12.40 -12.32 5.54
CA GLY A 180 -11.85 -12.07 6.87
C GLY A 180 -10.46 -12.68 7.06
N PHE A 181 -10.27 -13.95 6.72
CA PHE A 181 -8.95 -14.59 6.77
C PHE A 181 -7.94 -13.94 5.81
N ALA A 182 -8.38 -13.57 4.61
CA ALA A 182 -7.56 -12.85 3.65
C ALA A 182 -7.07 -11.51 4.22
N ALA A 183 -7.97 -10.73 4.82
CA ALA A 183 -7.66 -9.46 5.47
C ALA A 183 -6.71 -9.62 6.66
N ILE A 184 -6.84 -10.69 7.46
CA ILE A 184 -5.91 -10.99 8.56
C ILE A 184 -4.52 -11.31 8.00
N ARG A 185 -4.42 -12.18 6.99
CA ARG A 185 -3.13 -12.56 6.39
C ARG A 185 -2.44 -11.34 5.77
N ALA A 186 -3.16 -10.58 4.96
CA ALA A 186 -2.66 -9.35 4.34
C ALA A 186 -2.30 -8.28 5.39
N GLY A 187 -3.12 -8.11 6.43
CA GLY A 187 -2.86 -7.16 7.51
C GLY A 187 -1.60 -7.50 8.30
N ARG A 188 -1.40 -8.78 8.65
CA ARG A 188 -0.16 -9.24 9.29
C ARG A 188 1.08 -8.98 8.42
N ALA A 189 0.98 -9.21 7.11
CA ALA A 189 2.08 -8.92 6.18
C ALA A 189 2.45 -7.43 6.19
N ILE A 190 1.45 -6.53 6.13
CA ILE A 190 1.65 -5.09 6.28
C ILE A 190 2.34 -4.76 7.60
N GLY A 191 1.83 -5.30 8.72
CA GLY A 191 2.37 -5.02 10.04
C GLY A 191 3.85 -5.37 10.17
N ARG A 192 4.25 -6.56 9.69
CA ARG A 192 5.67 -6.95 9.69
C ARG A 192 6.51 -6.07 8.75
N GLY A 193 6.05 -5.84 7.53
CA GLY A 193 6.79 -5.06 6.53
C GLY A 193 7.01 -3.61 6.96
N ILE A 194 5.94 -2.95 7.44
CA ILE A 194 6.04 -1.59 7.95
C ILE A 194 6.87 -1.53 9.22
N GLY A 195 6.74 -2.52 10.12
CA GLY A 195 7.60 -2.61 11.30
C GLY A 195 9.09 -2.65 10.95
N ALA A 196 9.48 -3.47 9.97
CA ALA A 196 10.85 -3.57 9.49
C ALA A 196 11.36 -2.24 8.91
N LEU A 197 10.58 -1.62 8.03
CA LEU A 197 10.94 -0.35 7.39
C LEU A 197 11.05 0.78 8.39
N VAL A 198 10.06 0.91 9.26
CA VAL A 198 10.06 1.97 10.27
C VAL A 198 11.26 1.85 11.21
N ARG A 199 11.60 0.64 11.68
CA ARG A 199 12.80 0.44 12.51
C ARG A 199 14.07 0.85 11.78
N GLU A 200 14.19 0.48 10.50
CA GLU A 200 15.33 0.85 9.67
C GLU A 200 15.48 2.36 9.52
N PHE A 201 14.40 3.04 9.13
CA PHE A 201 14.46 4.46 8.82
C PHE A 201 14.46 5.35 10.06
N ALA A 202 13.93 4.88 11.20
CA ALA A 202 13.99 5.60 12.46
C ALA A 202 15.34 5.41 13.17
N GLY A 203 15.98 4.24 13.01
CA GLY A 203 17.25 3.90 13.67
C GLY A 203 18.50 4.45 13.00
N GLY A 204 18.41 4.94 11.75
CA GLY A 204 19.53 5.56 11.03
C GLY A 204 19.70 7.06 11.25
N ALA A 205 19.03 7.64 12.26
CA ALA A 205 19.18 9.04 12.66
C ALA A 205 20.14 9.22 13.85
N ALA A 206 21.15 8.36 13.95
CA ALA A 206 22.22 8.41 14.93
C ALA A 206 23.56 8.69 14.24
#